data_AF-A0AAD7HAB8-F1
#
_entry.id   AF-A0AAD7HAB8-F1
#
_cell.length_a   1.000
_cell.length_b   1.000
_cell.length_c   1.000
_cell.angle_alpha   90.00
_cell.angle_beta   90.00
_cell.angle_gamma   90.00
#
_symmetry.space_group_name_H-M   'P 1'
#
loop_
_entity.id
_entity.type
_entity.pdbx_description
1 polymer ?
#
loop_
_entity_poly.entity_id
_entity_poly.type
_entity_poly.pdbx_seq_one_letter_code
_entity_poly.pdbx_strand_id
1 'polypeptide(L)'
;FATMLPDEIISEILSPALKVSDELFSDASNVSPFADYTPTSTSAYLLVCKDWLRVATPLLYSVVVLRSKAQANALEAVLRDNAEFGRFVKKLRVEGGHGMAMHTILKSAPNITDIFLSL
;
A
#
# COMPACT_ATOMS: atom_id res chain seq x y z
N PHE A 1 18.20 -16.99 24.94
CA PHE A 1 17.37 -17.47 23.81
C PHE A 1 16.41 -16.35 23.43
N ALA A 2 16.70 -15.61 22.35
CA ALA A 2 15.74 -14.63 21.86
C ALA A 2 14.60 -15.40 21.19
N THR A 3 13.44 -15.46 21.83
CA THR A 3 12.24 -16.03 21.24
C THR A 3 11.81 -15.10 20.11
N MET A 4 12.12 -15.48 18.86
CA MET A 4 11.61 -14.76 17.70
C MET A 4 10.08 -14.83 17.75
N LEU A 5 9.42 -13.68 17.69
CA LEU A 5 7.96 -13.61 17.66
C LEU A 5 7.46 -14.36 16.42
N PRO A 6 6.40 -15.19 16.53
CA PRO A 6 5.76 -15.77 15.36
C PRO A 6 5.26 -14.70 14.39
N ASP A 7 5.24 -15.02 13.10
CA ASP A 7 4.84 -14.09 12.03
C ASP A 7 3.40 -13.59 12.22
N GLU A 8 2.51 -14.43 12.74
CA GLU A 8 1.12 -14.07 13.03
C GLU A 8 1.05 -12.95 14.06
N ILE A 9 1.90 -13.02 15.09
CA ILE A 9 1.95 -12.00 16.13
C ILE A 9 2.55 -10.70 15.59
N ILE A 10 3.58 -10.77 14.74
CA ILE A 10 4.12 -9.59 14.06
C ILE A 10 3.03 -8.97 13.15
N SER A 11 2.29 -9.80 12.42
CA SER A 11 1.20 -9.36 11.53
C SER A 11 0.07 -8.66 12.32
N GLU A 12 -0.34 -9.22 13.46
CA GLU A 12 -1.35 -8.61 14.33
C GLU A 12 -0.88 -7.29 14.94
N ILE A 13 0.39 -7.20 15.35
CA ILE A 13 0.98 -5.96 15.88
C ILE A 13 1.02 -4.86 14.81
N LEU A 14 1.37 -5.21 13.56
CA LEU A 14 1.54 -4.25 12.47
C LEU A 14 0.23 -3.89 11.75
N SER A 15 -0.78 -4.75 11.83
CA SER A 15 -2.06 -4.59 11.13
C SER A 15 -2.72 -3.23 11.38
N PRO A 16 -2.87 -2.72 12.63
CA PRO A 16 -3.50 -1.43 12.87
C PRO A 16 -2.78 -0.24 12.24
N ALA A 17 -1.46 -0.34 12.02
CA ALA A 17 -0.65 0.74 11.48
C ALA A 17 -0.51 0.70 9.95
N LEU A 18 -0.76 -0.46 9.32
CA LEU A 18 -0.55 -0.69 7.89
C LEU A 18 -1.85 -0.94 7.11
N LYS A 19 -2.95 -1.30 7.76
CA LYS A 19 -4.24 -1.54 7.10
C LYS A 19 -5.02 -0.24 6.95
N VAL A 20 -5.71 -0.14 5.83
CA VAL A 20 -6.74 0.87 5.55
C VAL A 20 -8.09 0.18 5.66
N SER A 21 -9.02 0.76 6.43
CA SER A 21 -10.37 0.19 6.56
C SER A 21 -11.19 0.38 5.28
N ASP A 22 -12.22 -0.43 5.10
CA ASP A 22 -13.06 -0.37 3.91
C ASP A 22 -13.88 0.93 3.85
N GLU A 23 -14.26 1.47 5.01
CA GLU A 23 -14.91 2.77 5.11
C GLU A 23 -13.97 3.89 4.63
N LEU A 24 -12.71 3.91 5.08
CA LEU A 24 -11.73 4.90 4.64
C LEU A 24 -11.37 4.73 3.16
N PHE A 25 -11.22 3.49 2.69
CA PHE A 25 -10.91 3.19 1.30
C PHE A 25 -12.00 3.67 0.33
N SER A 26 -13.27 3.52 0.73
CA SER A 26 -14.45 3.85 -0.09
C SER A 26 -15.02 5.24 0.18
N ASP A 27 -14.38 6.04 1.04
CA ASP A 27 -14.83 7.38 1.38
C ASP A 27 -14.84 8.29 0.14
N ALA A 28 -16.01 8.81 -0.17
CA ALA A 28 -16.28 9.70 -1.32
C ALA A 28 -16.53 11.15 -0.89
N SER A 29 -16.09 11.55 0.30
CA SER A 29 -16.19 12.92 0.79
C SER A 29 -15.35 13.86 -0.09
N ASN A 30 -15.73 15.14 -0.12
CA ASN A 30 -15.01 16.16 -0.89
C ASN A 30 -13.53 16.32 -0.47
N VAL A 31 -13.22 16.02 0.79
CA VAL A 31 -11.86 16.00 1.31
C VAL A 31 -11.48 14.53 1.54
N SER A 32 -10.42 14.09 0.87
CA SER A 32 -9.91 12.71 1.02
C SER A 32 -9.50 12.44 2.47
N PRO A 33 -9.84 11.29 3.06
CA PRO A 33 -9.35 10.91 4.40
C PRO A 33 -7.83 10.67 4.42
N PHE A 34 -7.21 10.60 3.24
CA PHE A 34 -5.76 10.46 3.06
C PHE A 34 -5.09 11.81 2.74
N ALA A 35 -5.81 12.93 2.90
CA ALA A 35 -5.31 14.29 2.71
C ALA A 35 -4.35 14.72 3.82
N ASP A 36 -4.59 14.24 5.03
CA ASP A 36 -3.86 14.68 6.21
C ASP A 36 -2.43 14.15 6.22
N TYR A 37 -1.52 15.01 6.67
CA TYR A 37 -0.12 14.67 6.82
C TYR A 37 0.09 13.83 8.07
N THR A 38 0.55 12.59 7.89
CA THR A 38 1.08 11.78 8.99
C THR A 38 2.59 12.00 9.11
N PRO A 39 3.12 12.41 10.28
CA PRO A 39 4.54 12.67 10.46
C PRO A 39 5.44 11.43 10.29
N THR A 40 4.86 10.24 10.43
CA THR A 40 5.57 8.97 10.28
C THR A 40 5.12 8.26 9.01
N SER A 41 6.08 7.96 8.13
CA SER A 41 5.83 7.09 6.98
C SER A 41 5.57 5.67 7.45
N THR A 42 4.55 5.01 6.92
CA THR A 42 4.25 3.60 7.17
C THR A 42 5.39 2.66 6.74
N SER A 43 6.26 3.11 5.82
CA SER A 43 7.47 2.37 5.45
C SER A 43 8.49 2.24 6.59
N ALA A 44 8.43 3.07 7.63
CA ALA A 44 9.35 2.99 8.78
C ALA A 44 9.24 1.64 9.52
N TYR A 45 8.06 1.03 9.53
CA TYR A 45 7.84 -0.29 10.14
C TYR A 45 8.60 -1.40 9.41
N LEU A 46 8.91 -1.24 8.11
CA LEU A 46 9.65 -2.25 7.35
C LEU A 46 11.15 -2.26 7.68
N LEU A 47 11.66 -1.23 8.38
CA LEU A 47 13.09 -1.02 8.62
C LEU A 47 13.58 -1.52 9.98
N VAL A 48 12.70 -2.11 10.80
CA VAL A 48 13.05 -2.56 12.16
C VAL A 48 13.96 -3.80 12.13
N CYS A 49 13.54 -4.85 11.42
CA CYS A 49 14.32 -6.07 11.22
C CYS A 49 13.84 -6.84 9.99
N LYS A 50 14.55 -7.91 9.61
CA LYS A 50 14.21 -8.72 8.41
C LYS A 50 12.83 -9.38 8.51
N ASP A 51 12.41 -9.81 9.70
CA ASP A 51 11.08 -10.40 9.87
C ASP A 51 9.97 -9.36 9.73
N TRP A 52 10.18 -8.17 10.28
CA TRP A 52 9.24 -7.05 10.10
C TRP A 52 9.14 -6.66 8.63
N LEU A 53 10.27 -6.54 7.90
CA LEU A 53 10.24 -6.32 6.46
C LEU A 53 9.40 -7.38 5.74
N ARG A 54 9.66 -8.66 6.01
CA ARG A 54 9.00 -9.79 5.36
C ARG A 54 7.49 -9.85 5.65
N VAL A 55 7.08 -9.65 6.90
CA VAL A 55 5.66 -9.71 7.32
C VAL A 55 4.91 -8.43 6.95
N ALA A 56 5.55 -7.25 7.05
CA ALA A 56 4.91 -5.97 6.76
C ALA A 56 4.74 -5.70 5.27
N THR A 57 5.62 -6.21 4.40
CA THR A 57 5.56 -5.97 2.95
C THR A 57 4.19 -6.30 2.35
N PRO A 58 3.62 -7.51 2.52
CA PRO A 58 2.28 -7.80 1.99
C PRO A 58 1.18 -6.93 2.61
N LEU A 59 1.32 -6.53 3.88
CA LEU A 59 0.35 -5.65 4.54
C LEU A 59 0.40 -4.23 3.95
N LEU A 60 1.59 -3.67 3.77
CA LEU A 60 1.81 -2.33 3.23
C LEU A 60 1.29 -2.20 1.79
N TYR A 61 1.52 -3.20 0.94
CA TYR A 61 1.06 -3.16 -0.44
C TYR A 61 -0.41 -3.55 -0.62
N SER A 62 -1.08 -4.08 0.41
CA SER A 62 -2.46 -4.58 0.29
C SER A 62 -3.45 -3.55 -0.21
N VAL A 63 -3.32 -2.31 0.27
CA VAL A 63 -4.11 -1.15 -0.14
C VAL A 63 -3.18 -0.04 -0.61
N VAL A 64 -3.26 0.30 -1.89
CA VAL A 64 -2.46 1.36 -2.51
C VAL A 64 -3.35 2.57 -2.75
N VAL A 65 -2.93 3.74 -2.26
CA VAL A 65 -3.61 5.02 -2.48
C VAL A 65 -2.69 5.97 -3.27
N LEU A 66 -3.12 6.35 -4.48
CA LEU A 66 -2.38 7.23 -5.37
C LEU A 66 -3.04 8.60 -5.47
N ARG A 67 -2.46 9.61 -4.80
CA ARG A 67 -2.96 10.99 -4.74
C ARG A 67 -2.15 11.98 -5.56
N SER A 68 -1.01 11.54 -6.08
CA SER A 68 -0.12 12.39 -6.87
C SER A 68 0.62 11.59 -7.93
N LYS A 69 1.01 12.28 -9.01
CA LYS A 69 1.84 11.70 -10.08
C LYS A 69 3.17 11.16 -9.57
N ALA A 70 3.76 11.81 -8.55
CA ALA A 70 4.99 11.34 -7.94
C ALA A 70 4.83 9.97 -7.29
N GLN A 71 3.72 9.74 -6.57
CA GLN A 71 3.41 8.42 -5.99
C GLN A 71 3.19 7.37 -7.07
N ALA A 72 2.43 7.69 -8.13
CA ALA A 72 2.17 6.77 -9.22
C ALA A 72 3.46 6.36 -9.96
N ASN A 73 4.34 7.31 -10.25
CA ASN A 73 5.63 7.05 -10.90
C ASN A 73 6.58 6.25 -9.99
N ALA A 74 6.59 6.54 -8.68
CA ALA A 74 7.39 5.79 -7.72
C ALA A 74 6.93 4.33 -7.63
N LEU A 75 5.61 4.11 -7.55
CA LEU A 75 5.06 2.75 -7.53
C LEU A 75 5.31 2.03 -8.85
N GLU A 76 5.15 2.70 -9.99
CA GLU A 76 5.50 2.13 -11.29
C GLU A 76 6.96 1.64 -11.31
N ALA A 77 7.91 2.47 -10.88
CA ALA A 77 9.32 2.10 -10.86
C ALA A 77 9.57 0.87 -9.98
N VAL A 78 8.98 0.86 -8.78
CA VAL A 78 9.08 -0.28 -7.86
C VAL A 78 8.50 -1.57 -8.46
N LEU A 79 7.32 -1.50 -9.08
CA LEU A 79 6.67 -2.67 -9.67
C LEU A 79 7.33 -3.15 -10.96
N ARG A 80 8.05 -2.27 -11.66
CA ARG A 80 8.86 -2.64 -12.82
C ARG A 80 10.06 -3.49 -12.40
N ASP A 81 10.72 -3.08 -11.32
CA ASP A 81 11.92 -3.76 -10.82
C ASP A 81 11.59 -4.97 -9.93
N ASN A 82 10.40 -4.97 -9.29
CA ASN A 82 9.97 -5.96 -8.31
C ASN A 82 8.51 -6.37 -8.56
N ALA A 83 8.27 -7.10 -9.65
CA ALA A 83 6.91 -7.49 -10.06
C ALA A 83 6.15 -8.33 -9.00
N GLU A 84 6.86 -8.98 -8.09
CA GLU A 84 6.24 -9.75 -6.99
C GLU A 84 5.40 -8.88 -6.06
N PHE A 85 5.79 -7.61 -5.82
CA PHE A 85 5.05 -6.72 -4.92
C PHE A 85 3.67 -6.37 -5.47
N GLY A 86 3.52 -6.36 -6.80
CA GLY A 86 2.23 -6.14 -7.44
C GLY A 86 1.21 -7.24 -7.09
N ARG A 87 1.65 -8.45 -6.76
CA ARG A 87 0.75 -9.54 -6.34
C ARG A 87 0.12 -9.32 -4.96
N PHE A 88 0.72 -8.47 -4.13
CA PHE A 88 0.17 -8.12 -2.83
C PHE A 88 -0.91 -7.06 -2.92
N VAL A 89 -0.96 -6.29 -4.00
CA VAL A 89 -1.99 -5.25 -4.20
C VAL A 89 -3.35 -5.88 -4.39
N LYS A 90 -4.28 -5.58 -3.47
CA LYS A 90 -5.68 -6.04 -3.50
C LYS A 90 -6.63 -4.89 -3.79
N LYS A 91 -6.38 -3.73 -3.19
CA LYS A 91 -7.21 -2.55 -3.33
C LYS A 91 -6.38 -1.40 -3.89
N LEU A 92 -6.89 -0.75 -4.92
CA LEU A 92 -6.24 0.39 -5.57
C LEU A 92 -7.17 1.59 -5.58
N ARG A 93 -6.79 2.65 -4.87
CA ARG A 93 -7.47 3.95 -4.88
C ARG A 93 -6.67 4.94 -5.70
N VAL A 94 -7.32 5.58 -6.67
CA VAL A 94 -6.71 6.57 -7.56
C VAL A 94 -7.47 7.88 -7.45
N GLU A 95 -6.81 8.91 -6.92
CA GLU A 95 -7.34 10.27 -6.85
C GLU A 95 -6.67 11.10 -7.96
N GLY A 96 -7.48 11.52 -8.94
CA GLY A 96 -7.05 12.20 -10.14
C GLY A 96 -6.54 11.26 -11.26
N GLY A 97 -5.83 11.83 -12.24
CA GLY A 97 -5.31 11.11 -13.41
C GLY A 97 -3.77 11.04 -13.46
N HIS A 98 -3.22 9.82 -13.47
CA HIS A 98 -1.76 9.59 -13.44
C HIS A 98 -1.17 9.01 -14.75
N GLY A 99 -1.95 8.90 -15.82
CA GLY A 99 -1.47 8.56 -17.16
C GLY A 99 -0.80 7.18 -17.28
N MET A 100 0.32 7.10 -18.01
CA MET A 100 0.97 5.83 -18.38
C MET A 100 1.48 5.01 -17.19
N ALA A 101 1.79 5.63 -16.05
CA ALA A 101 2.18 4.89 -14.85
C ALA A 101 1.08 3.89 -14.43
N MET A 102 -0.20 4.26 -14.61
CA MET A 102 -1.33 3.38 -14.30
C MET A 102 -1.35 2.12 -15.16
N HIS A 103 -0.93 2.20 -16.42
CA HIS A 103 -0.86 1.03 -17.30
C HIS A 103 0.13 -0.01 -16.75
N THR A 104 1.31 0.42 -16.32
CA THR A 104 2.31 -0.46 -15.70
C THR A 104 1.80 -1.00 -14.36
N ILE A 105 1.24 -0.14 -13.50
CA ILE A 105 0.72 -0.53 -12.18
C ILE A 105 -0.37 -1.62 -12.32
N LEU A 106 -1.38 -1.38 -13.16
CA LEU A 106 -2.49 -2.32 -13.36
C LEU A 106 -2.02 -3.64 -13.98
N LYS A 107 -1.06 -3.59 -14.92
CA LYS A 107 -0.48 -4.78 -15.52
C LYS A 107 0.32 -5.62 -14.51
N SER A 108 1.04 -4.96 -13.60
CA SER A 108 1.86 -5.63 -12.58
C SER A 108 1.08 -6.10 -11.35
N ALA A 109 -0.17 -5.67 -11.19
CA ALA A 109 -1.01 -5.98 -10.03
C ALA A 109 -2.24 -6.84 -10.40
N PRO A 110 -2.04 -8.13 -10.77
CA PRO A 110 -3.11 -8.99 -11.28
C PRO A 110 -4.15 -9.38 -10.22
N ASN A 111 -3.88 -9.12 -8.94
CA ASN A 111 -4.70 -9.54 -7.82
C ASN A 111 -5.60 -8.43 -7.28
N ILE A 112 -5.70 -7.30 -7.98
CA ILE A 112 -6.61 -6.22 -7.62
C ILE A 112 -8.05 -6.72 -7.71
N THR A 113 -8.76 -6.63 -6.60
CA THR A 113 -10.19 -6.97 -6.48
C THR A 113 -11.05 -5.72 -6.39
N ASP A 114 -10.50 -4.63 -5.86
CA ASP A 114 -11.24 -3.40 -5.56
C ASP A 114 -10.52 -2.20 -6.16
N ILE A 115 -11.24 -1.39 -6.95
CA ILE A 115 -10.74 -0.14 -7.51
C ILE A 115 -11.68 0.99 -7.09
N PHE A 116 -11.11 2.06 -6.51
CA PHE A 116 -11.81 3.30 -6.23
C PHE A 116 -11.21 4.43 -7.05
N LEU A 117 -12.04 5.16 -7.79
CA LEU A 117 -11.62 6.28 -8.63
C LEU A 117 -12.34 7.56 -8.18
N SER A 118 -11.57 8.62 -7.95
CA SER A 118 -12.10 9.97 -7.72
C SER A 118 -11.36 11.00 -8.57
N LEU A 119 -12.03 12.12 -8.85
CA LEU A 119 -11.50 13.23 -9.64
C LEU A 119 -10.88 14.31 -8.76
#